data_AF-A0A0F9TDX9-F1
#
_entry.id   AF-A0A0F9TDX9-F1
#
_cell.length_a   1.000
_cell.length_b   1.000
_cell.length_c   1.000
_cell.angle_alpha   90.00
_cell.angle_beta   90.00
_cell.angle_gamma   90.00
#
_symmetry.space_group_name_H-M   'P 1'
#
loop_
_entity.id
_entity.type
_entity.pdbx_description
1 polymer ?
#
loop_
_entity_poly.entity_id
_entity_poly.type
_entity_poly.pdbx_seq_one_letter_code
_entity_poly.pdbx_strand_id
1 'polypeptide(L)' 'MKDPKRIDEMLKLISEIWHKHPDMRLLQLLLNVCLSDTDFYYTGDSSLEQWLHDHYDNI' A
#
# COMPACT_ATOMS: atom_id res chain seq x y z
N MET A 1 21.41 4.65 -5.01
CA MET A 1 20.76 3.35 -5.28
C MET A 1 19.79 3.10 -4.13
N LYS A 2 18.51 2.81 -4.38
CA LYS A 2 17.54 2.59 -3.28
C LYS A 2 17.86 1.27 -2.56
N ASP A 3 17.64 1.20 -1.25
CA ASP A 3 17.82 -0.02 -0.45
C ASP A 3 16.86 -1.12 -0.94
N PRO A 4 17.33 -2.32 -1.31
CA PRO A 4 16.47 -3.44 -1.67
C PRO A 4 15.51 -3.87 -0.55
N LYS A 5 15.88 -3.70 0.73
CA LYS A 5 15.05 -4.12 1.88
C LYS A 5 13.66 -3.49 1.90
N ARG A 6 13.51 -2.29 1.33
CA ARG A 6 12.21 -1.60 1.20
C ARG A 6 11.15 -2.45 0.48
N ILE A 7 11.58 -3.33 -0.43
CA ILE A 7 10.69 -4.20 -1.20
C ILE A 7 10.06 -5.23 -0.27
N ASP A 8 10.87 -5.88 0.54
CA ASP A 8 10.41 -6.92 1.47
C ASP A 8 9.50 -6.34 2.56
N GLU A 9 9.82 -5.15 3.06
CA GLU A 9 9.00 -4.41 4.03
C GLU A 9 7.62 -4.07 3.45
N MET A 10 7.58 -3.53 2.24
CA MET A 10 6.33 -3.19 1.56
C MET A 10 5.49 -4.43 1.21
N LEU A 11 6.13 -5.50 0.71
CA LEU A 11 5.44 -6.77 0.42
C LEU A 11 4.85 -7.39 1.68
N LYS A 12 5.55 -7.29 2.82
CA LYS A 12 5.05 -7.77 4.11
C LYS A 12 3.78 -7.01 4.52
N LEU A 13 3.80 -5.67 4.46
CA LEU A 13 2.63 -4.84 4.79
C LEU A 13 1.43 -5.17 3.88
N ILE A 14 1.65 -5.18 2.57
CA ILE A 14 0.59 -5.51 1.60
C ILE A 14 0.03 -6.91 1.87
N SER A 15 0.89 -7.89 2.16
CA SER A 15 0.48 -9.25 2.50
C SER A 15 -0.40 -9.27 3.75
N GLU A 16 0.00 -8.58 4.82
CA GLU A 16 -0.76 -8.53 6.07
C GLU A 16 -2.15 -7.93 5.87
N ILE A 17 -2.26 -6.82 5.13
CA ILE A 17 -3.56 -6.19 4.81
C ILE A 17 -4.40 -7.11 3.92
N TRP A 18 -3.81 -7.72 2.90
CA TRP A 18 -4.57 -8.56 1.97
C TRP A 18 -5.13 -9.83 2.64
N HIS A 19 -4.41 -10.40 3.61
CA HIS A 19 -4.94 -11.50 4.41
C HIS A 19 -6.13 -11.09 5.30
N LYS A 20 -6.21 -9.82 5.73
CA LYS A 20 -7.39 -9.29 6.44
C LYS A 20 -8.59 -9.05 5.51
N HIS A 21 -8.34 -8.79 4.22
CA HIS A 21 -9.36 -8.51 3.20
C HIS A 21 -9.26 -9.46 1.99
N PRO A 22 -9.51 -10.78 2.19
CA PRO A 22 -9.21 -11.81 1.20
C PRO A 22 -10.10 -11.77 -0.06
N ASP A 23 -11.21 -11.03 -0.02
CA ASP A 23 -12.13 -10.82 -1.13
C ASP A 23 -11.65 -9.77 -2.14
N MET A 24 -10.76 -8.86 -1.70
CA MET A 24 -10.21 -7.85 -2.58
C MET A 24 -9.15 -8.45 -3.51
N ARG A 25 -9.04 -7.93 -4.74
CA ARG A 25 -7.86 -8.17 -5.59
C ARG A 25 -6.75 -7.18 -5.21
N LEU A 26 -5.49 -7.55 -5.40
CA LEU A 26 -4.32 -6.70 -5.08
C LEU A 26 -4.46 -5.26 -5.58
N LEU A 27 -4.89 -5.06 -6.83
CA LEU A 27 -5.06 -3.71 -7.38
C LEU A 27 -6.20 -2.94 -6.71
N GLN A 28 -7.26 -3.60 -6.26
CA GLN A 28 -8.31 -2.90 -5.48
C GLN A 28 -7.75 -2.44 -4.14
N LEU A 29 -6.95 -3.29 -3.48
CA LEU A 29 -6.30 -2.96 -2.21
C LEU A 29 -5.42 -1.71 -2.34
N LEU A 30 -4.58 -1.67 -3.38
CA LEU A 30 -3.65 -0.56 -3.64
C LEU A 30 -4.34 0.70 -4.16
N LEU A 31 -5.39 0.58 -4.97
CA LEU A 31 -6.07 1.74 -5.57
C LEU A 31 -7.12 2.39 -4.66
N ASN A 32 -7.64 1.65 -3.68
CA ASN A 32 -8.59 2.21 -2.70
C ASN A 32 -7.97 3.31 -1.82
N VAL A 33 -6.63 3.33 -1.69
CA VAL A 33 -5.90 4.35 -0.92
C VAL A 33 -5.39 5.50 -1.78
N CYS A 34 -5.65 5.47 -3.10
CA CYS A 34 -5.33 6.58 -3.99
C CYS A 34 -6.25 7.78 -3.72
N LEU A 35 -5.65 8.94 -3.46
CA LEU A 35 -6.36 10.21 -3.56
C LEU A 35 -6.51 10.59 -5.05
N SER A 36 -7.64 11.19 -5.43
CA SER A 36 -8.00 11.47 -6.82
C SER A 36 -6.97 12.31 -7.60
N ASP A 37 -6.18 13.10 -6.88
CA ASP A 37 -5.26 14.09 -7.46
C ASP A 37 -3.79 13.63 -7.40
N THR A 38 -3.54 12.40 -6.94
CA THR A 38 -2.18 11.86 -6.77
C THR A 38 -1.73 11.08 -8.00
N ASP A 39 -0.57 11.45 -8.55
CA ASP A 39 0.12 10.61 -9.53
C ASP A 39 0.87 9.47 -8.83
N PHE A 40 0.36 8.25 -8.98
CA PHE A 40 0.95 7.05 -8.40
C PHE A 40 2.36 6.76 -8.91
N TYR A 41 2.71 7.22 -10.11
CA TYR A 41 4.02 6.98 -10.71
C TYR A 41 5.15 7.67 -9.93
N TYR A 42 4.88 8.85 -9.37
CA TYR A 42 5.87 9.63 -8.61
C TYR A 42 5.75 9.43 -7.09
N THR A 43 4.80 8.61 -6.65
CA THR A 43 4.59 8.34 -5.23
C THR A 43 5.73 7.48 -4.67
N GLY A 44 6.27 7.89 -3.52
CA GLY A 44 7.29 7.12 -2.80
C GLY A 44 6.67 6.07 -1.88
N ASP A 45 7.43 4.99 -1.62
CA ASP A 45 7.03 3.89 -0.75
C ASP A 45 6.47 4.36 0.61
N SER A 46 7.11 5.34 1.26
CA SER A 46 6.67 5.86 2.57
C SER A 46 5.29 6.53 2.52
N SER A 47 4.92 7.15 1.40
CA SER A 47 3.59 7.75 1.25
C SER A 47 2.53 6.67 1.06
N LEU A 48 2.82 5.65 0.26
CA LEU A 48 1.95 4.49 0.10
C LEU A 48 1.75 3.74 1.43
N GLU A 49 2.83 3.52 2.18
CA GLU A 49 2.81 2.91 3.51
C GLU A 49 1.87 3.67 4.45
N GLN A 50 2.02 5.00 4.53
CA GLN A 50 1.16 5.82 5.37
C GLN A 50 -0.31 5.73 4.96
N TRP A 51 -0.62 5.80 3.66
CA TRP A 51 -2.01 5.71 3.19
C TRP A 51 -2.63 4.33 3.43
N LEU A 52 -1.85 3.26 3.31
CA LEU A 52 -2.28 1.90 3.65
C LEU A 52 -2.63 1.78 5.13
N HIS A 53 -1.78 2.31 6.02
CA HIS A 53 -2.07 2.36 7.46
C HIS A 53 -3.31 3.21 7.76
N ASP A 54 -3.36 4.44 7.24
CA ASP A 54 -4.48 5.37 7.49
C ASP A 54 -5.82 4.80 7.01
N HIS A 55 -5.83 4.07 5.89
CA HIS A 55 -7.06 3.49 5.36
C HIS A 55 -7.44 2.18 6.06
N TYR A 56 -6.52 1.23 6.23
CA TYR A 56 -6.86 -0.14 6.65
C TYR A 56 -6.69 -0.42 8.15
N ASP A 57 -5.94 0.38 8.91
CA ASP A 57 -5.89 0.20 10.37
C ASP A 57 -7.08 0.86 11.10
N ASN A 58 -7.84 1.72 10.40
CA ASN A 58 -9.02 2.40 10.90
C ASN A 58 -10.36 1.74 10.50
N ILE A 59 -10.33 0.62 9.78
CA ILE A 59 -11.51 -0.11 9.26
C ILE A 59 -11.68 -1.46 9.96
#